data_AF-B7J7Y9-F1
#
_entry.id   AF-B7J7Y9-F1
#
_cell.length_a   1.000
_cell.length_b   1.000
_cell.length_c   1.000
_cell.angle_alpha   90.00
_cell.angle_beta   90.00
_cell.angle_gamma   90.00
#
_symmetry.space_group_name_H-M   'P 1'
#
loop_
_entity.id
_entity.type
_entity.pdbx_description
1 polymer ?
#
loop_
_entity_poly.entity_id
_entity_poly.type
_entity_poly.pdbx_seq_one_letter_code
_entity_poly.pdbx_strand_id
1 'polypeptide(L)'
;MKPLEIRFRLATPMLVHSDLPFHFDALMAYAVSRDSEMNGSADPWLDAEDLSEILGREGEGDSWVWQASRMEVLARLPYPKIYESANNLRFTDPSRFYDDLDRGLWQPRGKVNPETFRIDPNSGQQRGYQMYLTTSNAQEVAFYVIGEEEAIRFYLSQVTHLGKGSKNGYGRISNAEIRDCPEAADRWRKRWLHKDMPGADGVEYAPVMGRLRQPYWDKAHFHPVLEPVR
;
A
#
# COMPACT_ATOMS: atom_id res chain seq x y z
N MET A 1 14.14 -15.78 -7.27
CA MET A 1 13.40 -14.60 -7.81
C MET A 1 12.79 -14.88 -9.17
N LYS A 2 11.52 -14.49 -9.34
CA LYS A 2 10.72 -14.70 -10.55
C LYS A 2 9.74 -13.53 -10.78
N PRO A 3 9.21 -13.36 -12.00
CA PRO A 3 8.26 -12.30 -12.31
C PRO A 3 6.85 -12.65 -11.77
N LEU A 4 6.31 -11.78 -10.91
CA LEU A 4 5.10 -12.01 -10.14
C LEU A 4 4.11 -10.84 -10.26
N GLU A 5 2.82 -11.16 -10.32
CA GLU A 5 1.71 -10.24 -10.06
C GLU A 5 1.23 -10.41 -8.62
N ILE A 6 1.15 -9.31 -7.87
CA ILE A 6 0.58 -9.25 -6.53
C ILE A 6 -0.72 -8.46 -6.59
N ARG A 7 -1.82 -9.13 -6.30
CA ARG A 7 -3.17 -8.59 -6.47
C ARG A 7 -3.90 -8.52 -5.14
N PHE A 8 -4.41 -7.34 -4.81
CA PHE A 8 -5.19 -7.13 -3.59
C PHE A 8 -6.63 -6.81 -3.93
N ARG A 9 -7.55 -7.44 -3.20
CA ARG A 9 -8.94 -6.99 -3.09
C ARG A 9 -9.11 -6.21 -1.80
N LEU A 10 -9.79 -5.08 -1.91
CA LEU A 10 -10.00 -4.15 -0.81
C LEU A 10 -11.43 -4.23 -0.33
N ALA A 11 -11.58 -4.35 0.98
CA ALA A 11 -12.86 -4.39 1.66
C ALA A 11 -13.38 -2.97 1.95
N THR A 12 -12.47 -2.02 2.14
CA THR A 12 -12.78 -0.61 2.40
C THR A 12 -12.05 0.32 1.43
N PRO A 13 -12.61 1.51 1.14
CA PRO A 13 -11.92 2.52 0.35
C PRO A 13 -10.54 2.86 0.92
N MET A 14 -9.59 3.17 0.04
CA MET A 14 -8.29 3.71 0.44
C MET A 14 -8.40 5.21 0.63
N LEU A 15 -7.66 5.78 1.58
CA LEU A 15 -7.42 7.22 1.53
C LEU A 15 -6.60 7.53 0.28
N VAL A 16 -7.01 8.57 -0.46
CA VAL A 16 -6.20 9.04 -1.57
C VAL A 16 -4.86 9.48 -1.00
N HIS A 17 -3.79 8.85 -1.47
CA HIS A 17 -2.46 9.18 -1.01
C HIS A 17 -2.11 10.65 -1.33
N SER A 18 -1.38 11.25 -0.40
CA SER A 18 -0.61 12.47 -0.55
C SER A 18 0.47 12.32 -1.62
N ASP A 19 0.61 13.31 -2.49
CA ASP A 19 1.74 13.78 -3.31
C ASP A 19 2.65 12.78 -4.07
N LEU A 20 2.79 11.52 -3.65
CA LEU A 20 3.75 10.53 -4.13
C LEU A 20 3.04 9.21 -4.47
N PRO A 21 3.47 8.47 -5.49
CA PRO A 21 2.95 7.15 -5.81
C PRO A 21 3.33 6.14 -4.73
N PHE A 22 2.50 5.11 -4.60
CA PHE A 22 2.72 4.00 -3.69
C PHE A 22 3.41 2.85 -4.44
N HIS A 23 4.69 2.62 -4.15
CA HIS A 23 5.48 1.52 -4.71
C HIS A 23 5.42 0.27 -3.82
N PHE A 24 5.50 -0.93 -4.40
CA PHE A 24 5.38 -2.17 -3.64
C PHE A 24 6.55 -2.42 -2.68
N ASP A 25 7.74 -1.99 -3.02
CA ASP A 25 8.90 -2.06 -2.13
C ASP A 25 8.71 -1.23 -0.86
N ALA A 26 7.97 -0.12 -0.91
CA ALA A 26 7.57 0.63 0.29
C ALA A 26 6.65 -0.20 1.22
N LEU A 27 5.84 -1.10 0.66
CA LEU A 27 5.00 -2.01 1.42
C LEU A 27 5.83 -3.13 2.06
N MET A 28 6.78 -3.68 1.32
CA MET A 28 7.72 -4.71 1.83
C MET A 28 8.60 -4.13 2.92
N ALA A 29 9.19 -2.97 2.70
CA ALA A 29 9.88 -2.18 3.70
C ALA A 29 9.10 -2.02 5.01
N TYR A 30 7.82 -1.65 4.91
CA TYR A 30 6.96 -1.54 6.07
C TYR A 30 6.74 -2.90 6.76
N ALA A 31 6.54 -3.98 6.01
CA ALA A 31 6.36 -5.30 6.59
C ALA A 31 7.64 -5.80 7.28
N VAL A 32 8.81 -5.59 6.66
CA VAL A 32 10.12 -5.91 7.25
C VAL A 32 10.35 -5.11 8.53
N SER A 33 10.10 -3.79 8.52
CA SER A 33 10.30 -3.00 9.74
C SER A 33 9.37 -3.42 10.88
N ARG A 34 8.15 -3.87 10.58
CA ARG A 34 7.24 -4.41 11.58
C ARG A 34 7.70 -5.75 12.13
N ASP A 35 8.21 -6.64 11.29
CA ASP A 35 8.77 -7.92 11.70
C ASP A 35 10.03 -7.72 12.56
N SER A 36 10.95 -6.87 12.12
CA SER A 36 12.17 -6.50 12.87
C SER A 36 11.83 -5.87 14.23
N GLU A 37 10.82 -4.98 14.30
CA GLU A 37 10.34 -4.40 15.56
C GLU A 37 9.80 -5.49 16.51
N MET A 38 9.02 -6.44 15.98
CA MET A 38 8.50 -7.57 16.76
C MET A 38 9.60 -8.51 17.26
N ASN A 39 10.68 -8.65 16.49
CA ASN A 39 11.85 -9.44 16.83
C ASN A 39 12.88 -8.68 17.70
N GLY A 40 12.58 -7.44 18.09
CA GLY A 40 13.39 -6.65 19.04
C GLY A 40 14.58 -5.93 18.43
N SER A 41 14.57 -5.65 17.12
CA SER A 41 15.59 -4.81 16.48
C SER A 41 15.62 -3.40 17.08
N ALA A 42 16.83 -2.86 17.22
CA ALA A 42 17.05 -1.50 17.70
C ALA A 42 16.74 -0.44 16.65
N ASP A 43 16.89 -0.76 15.36
CA ASP A 43 16.55 0.14 14.25
C ASP A 43 15.83 -0.61 13.11
N PRO A 44 14.53 -0.88 13.26
CA PRO A 44 13.78 -1.65 12.28
C PRO A 44 13.66 -0.99 10.91
N TRP A 45 13.86 0.34 10.82
CA TRP A 45 13.80 1.06 9.54
C TRP A 45 15.10 0.94 8.75
N LEU A 46 16.24 0.86 9.45
CA LEU A 46 17.51 0.53 8.81
C LEU A 46 17.50 -0.90 8.27
N ASP A 47 16.97 -1.86 9.05
CA ASP A 47 16.82 -3.25 8.59
C ASP A 47 15.94 -3.35 7.34
N ALA A 48 14.89 -2.52 7.27
CA ALA A 48 14.00 -2.49 6.13
C ALA A 48 14.66 -1.97 4.84
N GLU A 49 15.80 -1.25 4.91
CA GLU A 49 16.49 -0.70 3.74
C GLU A 49 16.91 -1.77 2.72
N ASP A 50 17.30 -2.94 3.21
CA ASP A 50 17.70 -4.08 2.40
C ASP A 50 16.54 -5.05 2.18
N LEU A 51 16.07 -5.13 0.94
CA LEU A 51 15.03 -6.05 0.50
C LEU A 51 15.59 -7.10 -0.47
N SER A 52 16.91 -7.33 -0.48
CA SER A 52 17.58 -8.19 -1.47
C SER A 52 17.18 -9.66 -1.40
N GLU A 53 16.67 -10.12 -0.26
CA GLU A 53 16.09 -11.47 -0.12
C GLU A 53 14.65 -11.57 -0.65
N ILE A 54 13.99 -10.43 -0.87
CA ILE A 54 12.56 -10.34 -1.22
C ILE A 54 12.38 -9.90 -2.67
N LEU A 55 13.14 -8.91 -3.13
CA LEU A 55 12.97 -8.23 -4.40
C LEU A 55 14.29 -8.16 -5.18
N GLY A 56 14.18 -8.28 -6.50
CA GLY A 56 15.29 -8.05 -7.41
C GLY A 56 15.72 -6.60 -7.42
N ARG A 57 16.97 -6.36 -7.85
CA ARG A 57 17.56 -5.02 -7.91
C ARG A 57 17.99 -4.73 -9.34
N GLU A 58 17.66 -3.54 -9.83
CA GLU A 58 18.11 -3.05 -11.14
C GLU A 58 18.89 -1.75 -10.96
N GLY A 59 20.02 -1.63 -11.65
CA GLY A 59 20.88 -0.45 -11.65
C GLY A 59 22.25 -0.66 -11.02
N GLU A 60 23.11 0.36 -11.12
CA GLU A 60 24.51 0.33 -10.69
C GLU A 60 24.83 1.50 -9.75
N GLY A 61 25.79 1.28 -8.85
CA GLY A 61 26.24 2.31 -7.91
C GLY A 61 25.11 2.80 -7.00
N ASP A 62 24.86 4.12 -7.01
CA ASP A 62 23.75 4.76 -6.28
C ASP A 62 22.47 4.89 -7.12
N SER A 63 22.53 4.56 -8.41
CA SER A 63 21.46 4.71 -9.39
C SER A 63 20.73 3.38 -9.57
N TRP A 64 20.06 2.92 -8.51
CA TRP A 64 19.34 1.65 -8.51
C TRP A 64 17.97 1.74 -7.84
N VAL A 65 17.09 0.79 -8.18
CA VAL A 65 15.77 0.61 -7.60
C VAL A 65 15.47 -0.87 -7.35
N TRP A 66 14.56 -1.14 -6.41
CA TRP A 66 13.97 -2.48 -6.29
C TRP A 66 13.06 -2.74 -7.50
N GLN A 67 13.05 -3.96 -8.01
CA GLN A 67 12.26 -4.37 -9.15
C GLN A 67 10.78 -4.57 -8.75
N ALA A 68 10.11 -3.46 -8.48
CA ALA A 68 8.75 -3.44 -7.94
C ALA A 68 7.95 -2.24 -8.46
N SER A 69 6.80 -2.46 -9.08
CA SER A 69 6.01 -1.39 -9.70
C SER A 69 5.35 -0.45 -8.68
N ARG A 70 4.83 0.67 -9.18
CA ARG A 70 3.79 1.42 -8.48
C ARG A 70 2.48 0.65 -8.49
N MET A 71 1.59 1.01 -7.58
CA MET A 71 0.23 0.48 -7.51
C MET A 71 -0.55 0.82 -8.78
N GLU A 72 -1.08 -0.20 -9.44
CA GLU A 72 -2.07 -0.05 -10.51
C GLU A 72 -3.47 -0.33 -9.97
N VAL A 73 -4.45 0.51 -10.30
CA VAL A 73 -5.86 0.27 -9.93
C VAL A 73 -6.53 -0.50 -11.06
N LEU A 74 -6.92 -1.75 -10.79
CA LEU A 74 -7.57 -2.64 -11.76
C LEU A 74 -9.09 -2.45 -11.79
N ALA A 75 -9.70 -2.27 -10.62
CA ALA A 75 -11.14 -2.11 -10.49
C ALA A 75 -11.52 -1.05 -9.45
N ARG A 76 -12.64 -0.39 -9.70
CA ARG A 76 -13.24 0.61 -8.80
C ARG A 76 -14.71 0.26 -8.57
N LEU A 77 -15.27 0.69 -7.44
CA LEU A 77 -16.71 0.60 -7.22
C LEU A 77 -17.45 1.30 -8.39
N PRO A 78 -18.63 0.82 -8.78
CA PRO A 78 -19.45 1.40 -9.85
C PRO A 78 -20.13 2.71 -9.43
N TYR A 79 -19.39 3.60 -8.77
CA TYR A 79 -19.81 4.96 -8.49
C TYR A 79 -19.28 5.90 -9.58
N PRO A 80 -20.05 6.93 -9.96
CA PRO A 80 -19.60 7.90 -10.98
C PRO A 80 -18.39 8.72 -10.54
N LYS A 81 -18.05 8.72 -9.25
CA LYS A 81 -16.95 9.50 -8.68
C LYS A 81 -15.76 8.59 -8.36
N ILE A 82 -14.62 8.87 -9.02
CA ILE A 82 -13.31 8.24 -8.76
C ILE A 82 -12.86 8.50 -7.32
N TYR A 83 -13.13 9.73 -6.87
CA TYR A 83 -12.80 10.22 -5.53
C TYR A 83 -14.04 10.71 -4.82
N GLU A 84 -14.14 10.38 -3.54
CA GLU A 84 -15.21 10.85 -2.67
C GLU A 84 -14.62 11.64 -1.51
N SER A 85 -14.95 12.93 -1.46
CA SER A 85 -14.73 13.77 -0.28
C SER A 85 -15.97 13.70 0.58
N ALA A 86 -15.87 13.04 1.73
CA ALA A 86 -16.98 12.92 2.68
C ALA A 86 -16.57 13.53 4.03
N ASN A 87 -17.54 14.15 4.72
CA ASN A 87 -17.44 14.41 6.14
C ASN A 87 -17.64 13.09 6.88
N ASN A 88 -16.54 12.39 7.16
CA ASN A 88 -16.59 11.07 7.76
C ASN A 88 -16.85 11.21 9.27
N LEU A 89 -18.07 10.88 9.68
CA LEU A 89 -18.55 10.91 11.07
C LEU A 89 -18.77 9.48 11.57
N ARG A 90 -17.71 8.76 11.93
CA ARG A 90 -17.83 7.29 12.06
C ARG A 90 -18.70 6.82 13.23
N PHE A 91 -18.71 7.53 14.36
CA PHE A 91 -19.53 7.14 15.51
C PHE A 91 -21.02 7.47 15.35
N THR A 92 -21.37 8.39 14.44
CA THR A 92 -22.74 8.92 14.30
C THR A 92 -23.30 8.82 12.89
N ASP A 93 -22.70 8.00 12.02
CA ASP A 93 -23.19 7.75 10.66
C ASP A 93 -23.82 6.34 10.59
N PRO A 94 -25.16 6.25 10.73
CA PRO A 94 -25.85 4.96 10.75
C PRO A 94 -25.69 4.20 9.44
N SER A 95 -25.69 4.90 8.30
CA SER A 95 -25.58 4.27 6.98
C SER A 95 -24.25 3.53 6.84
N ARG A 96 -23.15 4.20 7.22
CA ARG A 96 -21.83 3.57 7.18
C ARG A 96 -21.70 2.40 8.17
N PHE A 97 -22.35 2.50 9.33
CA PHE A 97 -22.39 1.41 10.29
C PHE A 97 -23.05 0.15 9.70
N TYR A 98 -24.22 0.30 9.07
CA TYR A 98 -24.94 -0.82 8.46
C TYR A 98 -24.20 -1.36 7.22
N ASP A 99 -23.62 -0.50 6.38
CA ASP A 99 -22.79 -0.95 5.24
C ASP A 99 -21.58 -1.78 5.69
N ASP A 100 -20.90 -1.36 6.77
CA ASP A 100 -19.77 -2.11 7.32
C ASP A 100 -20.22 -3.44 7.96
N LEU A 101 -21.43 -3.49 8.52
CA LEU A 101 -22.04 -4.71 9.04
C LEU A 101 -22.34 -5.69 7.89
N ASP A 102 -23.01 -5.23 6.84
CA ASP A 102 -23.39 -6.04 5.68
C ASP A 102 -22.17 -6.58 4.94
N ARG A 103 -21.07 -5.82 4.90
CA ARG A 103 -19.79 -6.23 4.31
C ARG A 103 -18.96 -7.16 5.21
N GLY A 104 -19.47 -7.54 6.39
CA GLY A 104 -18.75 -8.36 7.37
C GLY A 104 -17.47 -7.69 7.90
N LEU A 105 -17.35 -6.37 7.71
CA LEU A 105 -16.22 -5.60 8.17
C LEU A 105 -16.30 -5.41 9.67
N TRP A 106 -17.51 -5.23 10.20
CA TRP A 106 -17.76 -5.05 11.62
C TRP A 106 -17.54 -6.36 12.40
N GLN A 107 -16.48 -6.40 13.21
CA GLN A 107 -16.16 -7.54 14.06
C GLN A 107 -16.31 -7.16 15.54
N PRO A 108 -17.49 -7.37 16.16
CA PRO A 108 -17.73 -6.97 17.54
C PRO A 108 -16.92 -7.78 18.57
N ARG A 109 -16.44 -8.97 18.19
CA ARG A 109 -15.86 -9.97 19.10
C ARG A 109 -14.56 -9.55 19.81
N GLY A 110 -13.88 -8.49 19.36
CA GLY A 110 -12.60 -8.06 19.96
C GLY A 110 -12.63 -6.71 20.68
N LYS A 111 -13.73 -5.95 20.66
CA LYS A 111 -13.71 -4.52 21.03
C LYS A 111 -14.86 -4.04 21.90
N VAL A 112 -15.77 -4.93 22.25
CA VAL A 112 -16.67 -4.71 23.38
C VAL A 112 -15.96 -5.31 24.58
N ASN A 113 -15.55 -4.49 25.55
CA ASN A 113 -15.01 -5.03 26.79
C ASN A 113 -16.07 -6.00 27.38
N PRO A 114 -15.77 -7.31 27.48
CA PRO A 114 -16.78 -8.32 27.82
C PRO A 114 -17.34 -8.16 29.23
N GLU A 115 -16.65 -7.42 30.10
CA GLU A 115 -17.08 -7.14 31.47
C GLU A 115 -17.94 -5.87 31.57
N THR A 116 -17.76 -4.90 30.67
CA THR A 116 -18.43 -3.58 30.75
C THR A 116 -19.35 -3.24 29.58
N PHE A 117 -19.33 -4.04 28.52
CA PHE A 117 -20.03 -3.80 27.26
C PHE A 117 -19.76 -2.43 26.61
N ARG A 118 -18.64 -1.79 26.96
CA ARG A 118 -18.30 -0.44 26.48
C ARG A 118 -17.65 -0.48 25.10
N ILE A 119 -18.12 0.43 24.25
CA ILE A 119 -17.55 0.80 22.95
C ILE A 119 -16.26 1.60 23.20
N ASP A 120 -15.17 1.31 22.49
CA ASP A 120 -13.93 2.11 22.55
C ASP A 120 -13.93 3.20 21.45
N PRO A 121 -14.21 4.48 21.78
CA PRO A 121 -14.27 5.55 20.81
C PRO A 121 -12.87 6.04 20.38
N ASN A 122 -11.78 5.52 20.93
CA ASN A 122 -10.44 6.00 20.62
C ASN A 122 -9.73 5.20 19.53
N SER A 123 -10.25 4.02 19.14
CA SER A 123 -9.55 3.13 18.21
C SER A 123 -10.45 2.36 17.23
N GLY A 124 -9.89 2.04 16.06
CA GLY A 124 -10.50 1.13 15.09
C GLY A 124 -11.87 1.56 14.55
N GLN A 125 -12.76 0.58 14.40
CA GLN A 125 -14.05 0.76 13.72
C GLN A 125 -15.08 1.56 14.52
N GLN A 126 -14.87 1.68 15.83
CA GLN A 126 -15.73 2.42 16.76
C GLN A 126 -15.19 3.82 17.05
N ARG A 127 -14.07 4.21 16.43
CA ARG A 127 -13.41 5.48 16.70
C ARG A 127 -14.34 6.66 16.40
N GLY A 128 -14.57 7.50 17.40
CA GLY A 128 -15.24 8.78 17.25
C GLY A 128 -14.33 9.78 16.57
N TYR A 129 -14.57 10.05 15.29
CA TYR A 129 -13.91 11.11 14.57
C TYR A 129 -14.87 11.81 13.60
N GLN A 130 -14.57 13.08 13.37
CA GLN A 130 -15.10 13.86 12.27
C GLN A 130 -13.90 14.25 11.39
N MET A 131 -13.84 13.74 10.17
CA MET A 131 -12.75 14.07 9.24
C MET A 131 -13.26 14.28 7.82
N TYR A 132 -12.89 15.39 7.22
CA TYR A 132 -13.06 15.62 5.79
C TYR A 132 -11.92 14.93 5.06
N LEU A 133 -12.19 13.75 4.51
CA LEU A 133 -11.19 12.94 3.84
C LEU A 133 -11.64 12.61 2.42
N THR A 134 -10.69 12.66 1.50
CA THR A 134 -10.86 12.15 0.15
C THR A 134 -10.45 10.68 0.12
N THR A 135 -11.37 9.82 -0.31
CA THR A 135 -11.13 8.38 -0.48
C THR A 135 -11.13 8.02 -1.97
N SER A 136 -10.33 7.03 -2.32
CA SER A 136 -10.34 6.37 -3.62
C SER A 136 -11.23 5.13 -3.52
N ASN A 137 -12.18 5.01 -4.44
CA ASN A 137 -13.08 3.87 -4.55
C ASN A 137 -12.42 2.63 -5.21
N ALA A 138 -11.10 2.48 -5.08
CA ALA A 138 -10.38 1.31 -5.58
C ALA A 138 -10.86 0.05 -4.85
N GLN A 139 -11.20 -0.99 -5.62
CA GLN A 139 -11.59 -2.31 -5.10
C GLN A 139 -10.52 -3.35 -5.35
N GLU A 140 -9.82 -3.24 -6.47
CA GLU A 140 -8.77 -4.17 -6.84
C GLU A 140 -7.56 -3.39 -7.30
N VAL A 141 -6.41 -3.72 -6.74
CA VAL A 141 -5.12 -3.12 -7.10
C VAL A 141 -4.10 -4.20 -7.35
N ALA A 142 -3.14 -3.91 -8.21
CA ALA A 142 -2.06 -4.82 -8.54
C ALA A 142 -0.69 -4.14 -8.48
N PHE A 143 0.32 -4.97 -8.21
CA PHE A 143 1.72 -4.64 -8.32
C PHE A 143 2.41 -5.73 -9.14
N TYR A 144 3.44 -5.35 -9.88
CA TYR A 144 4.27 -6.25 -10.67
C TYR A 144 5.70 -6.18 -10.13
N VAL A 145 6.28 -7.34 -9.85
CA VAL A 145 7.58 -7.42 -9.19
C VAL A 145 8.44 -8.51 -9.80
N ILE A 146 9.76 -8.37 -9.66
CA ILE A 146 10.69 -9.48 -9.70
C ILE A 146 11.08 -9.77 -8.26
N GLY A 147 10.75 -10.95 -7.74
CA GLY A 147 10.99 -11.23 -6.33
C GLY A 147 10.88 -12.71 -5.97
N GLU A 148 11.15 -13.00 -4.70
CA GLU A 148 11.05 -14.34 -4.15
C GLU A 148 9.66 -14.57 -3.56
N GLU A 149 8.91 -15.54 -4.11
CA GLU A 149 7.49 -15.69 -3.80
C GLU A 149 7.26 -15.99 -2.32
N GLU A 150 8.04 -16.90 -1.73
CA GLU A 150 7.87 -17.31 -0.35
C GLU A 150 8.17 -16.17 0.62
N ALA A 151 9.21 -15.39 0.35
CA ALA A 151 9.55 -14.20 1.15
C ALA A 151 8.43 -13.15 1.06
N ILE A 152 7.95 -12.86 -0.15
CA ILE A 152 6.83 -11.93 -0.36
C ILE A 152 5.58 -12.42 0.38
N ARG A 153 5.24 -13.71 0.27
CA ARG A 153 4.09 -14.33 0.93
C ARG A 153 4.17 -14.19 2.45
N PHE A 154 5.35 -14.43 3.03
CA PHE A 154 5.60 -14.26 4.45
C PHE A 154 5.32 -12.82 4.90
N TYR A 155 5.95 -11.82 4.27
CA TYR A 155 5.78 -10.42 4.67
C TYR A 155 4.37 -9.88 4.38
N LEU A 156 3.73 -10.32 3.30
CA LEU A 156 2.35 -9.95 3.00
C LEU A 156 1.35 -10.45 4.04
N SER A 157 1.63 -11.57 4.72
CA SER A 157 0.78 -12.07 5.79
C SER A 157 0.68 -11.09 6.98
N GLN A 158 1.64 -10.17 7.12
CA GLN A 158 1.65 -9.14 8.16
C GLN A 158 0.91 -7.86 7.73
N VAL A 159 0.62 -7.71 6.45
CA VAL A 159 -0.02 -6.51 5.89
C VAL A 159 -1.54 -6.69 5.91
N THR A 160 -2.22 -5.87 6.71
CA THR A 160 -3.69 -5.91 6.83
C THR A 160 -4.41 -4.81 6.04
N HIS A 161 -3.70 -3.73 5.73
CA HIS A 161 -4.25 -2.54 5.07
C HIS A 161 -3.22 -1.98 4.08
N LEU A 162 -3.71 -1.40 2.99
CA LEU A 162 -2.92 -0.61 2.06
C LEU A 162 -3.10 0.89 2.33
N GLY A 163 -1.98 1.58 2.35
CA GLY A 163 -1.93 3.04 2.45
C GLY A 163 -2.20 3.61 3.84
N LYS A 164 -2.50 4.91 3.87
CA LYS A 164 -2.68 5.67 5.13
C LYS A 164 -4.04 5.40 5.77
N GLY A 165 -4.11 5.58 7.09
CA GLY A 165 -5.38 5.55 7.82
C GLY A 165 -5.87 4.16 8.22
N SER A 166 -4.99 3.15 8.25
CA SER A 166 -5.30 1.79 8.72
C SER A 166 -5.96 1.78 10.11
N LYS A 167 -5.51 2.64 11.04
CA LYS A 167 -6.12 2.81 12.38
C LYS A 167 -7.61 3.20 12.35
N ASN A 168 -8.06 3.79 11.25
CA ASN A 168 -9.45 4.21 11.03
C ASN A 168 -10.22 3.26 10.08
N GLY A 169 -9.58 2.14 9.67
CA GLY A 169 -10.18 1.11 8.83
C GLY A 169 -10.12 1.36 7.32
N TYR A 170 -9.32 2.32 6.83
CA TYR A 170 -9.17 2.58 5.40
C TYR A 170 -8.18 1.63 4.74
N GLY A 171 -8.45 1.26 3.49
CA GLY A 171 -7.60 0.40 2.67
C GLY A 171 -7.48 -1.04 3.17
N ARG A 172 -8.48 -1.54 3.92
CA ARG A 172 -8.45 -2.90 4.47
C ARG A 172 -8.41 -3.93 3.35
N ILE A 173 -7.48 -4.87 3.44
CA ILE A 173 -7.33 -5.97 2.48
C ILE A 173 -8.32 -7.08 2.87
N SER A 174 -9.14 -7.52 1.93
CA SER A 174 -9.98 -8.73 2.08
C SER A 174 -9.28 -9.97 1.54
N ASN A 175 -8.46 -9.81 0.50
CA ASN A 175 -7.77 -10.90 -0.16
C ASN A 175 -6.46 -10.40 -0.78
N ALA A 176 -5.41 -11.23 -0.73
CA ALA A 176 -4.13 -10.99 -1.37
C ALA A 176 -3.73 -12.26 -2.14
N GLU A 177 -3.46 -12.11 -3.43
CA GLU A 177 -3.09 -13.21 -4.33
C GLU A 177 -1.74 -12.93 -4.96
N ILE A 178 -0.92 -13.96 -5.05
CA ILE A 178 0.37 -13.95 -5.75
C ILE A 178 0.26 -14.91 -6.92
N ARG A 179 0.64 -14.47 -8.11
CA ARG A 179 0.54 -15.25 -9.35
C ARG A 179 1.81 -15.08 -10.16
N ASP A 180 2.24 -16.16 -10.82
CA ASP A 180 3.28 -16.06 -11.85
C ASP A 180 2.77 -15.18 -13.00
N CYS A 181 3.56 -14.19 -13.39
CA CYS A 181 3.18 -13.22 -14.41
C CYS A 181 4.42 -12.85 -15.23
N PRO A 182 4.67 -13.50 -16.38
CA PRO A 182 5.82 -13.20 -17.23
C PRO A 182 5.92 -11.72 -17.63
N GLU A 183 4.78 -11.04 -17.80
CA GLU A 183 4.71 -9.61 -18.11
C GLU A 183 5.28 -8.72 -16.99
N ALA A 184 5.36 -9.23 -15.75
CA ALA A 184 6.00 -8.52 -14.66
C ALA A 184 7.49 -8.27 -14.91
N ALA A 185 8.14 -9.01 -15.82
CA ALA A 185 9.53 -8.79 -16.24
C ALA A 185 9.78 -7.40 -16.83
N ASP A 186 8.74 -6.77 -17.39
CA ASP A 186 8.79 -5.38 -17.84
C ASP A 186 7.91 -4.46 -16.99
N ARG A 187 6.70 -4.89 -16.62
CA ARG A 187 5.74 -4.05 -15.90
C ARG A 187 6.23 -3.56 -14.54
N TRP A 188 7.20 -4.22 -13.91
CA TRP A 188 7.82 -3.72 -12.67
C TRP A 188 8.41 -2.31 -12.87
N ARG A 189 8.86 -1.96 -14.08
CA ARG A 189 9.43 -0.65 -14.44
C ARG A 189 8.41 0.49 -14.40
N LYS A 190 7.11 0.20 -14.34
CA LYS A 190 6.05 1.20 -14.13
C LYS A 190 6.09 1.74 -12.69
N ARG A 191 7.18 2.41 -12.35
CA ARG A 191 7.48 3.05 -11.07
C ARG A 191 8.28 4.31 -11.35
N TRP A 192 8.59 5.07 -10.31
CA TRP A 192 9.65 6.06 -10.44
C TRP A 192 11.01 5.39 -10.68
N LEU A 193 11.72 5.90 -11.69
CA LEU A 193 13.01 5.40 -12.13
C LEU A 193 14.08 6.49 -12.07
N HIS A 194 15.35 6.08 -12.02
CA HIS A 194 16.44 7.00 -12.24
C HIS A 194 16.46 7.46 -13.71
N LYS A 195 16.96 8.67 -13.99
CA LYS A 195 17.00 9.26 -15.34
C LYS A 195 17.77 8.43 -16.38
N ASP A 196 18.70 7.60 -15.91
CA ASP A 196 19.57 6.77 -16.76
C ASP A 196 19.04 5.34 -16.93
N MET A 197 17.87 5.02 -16.35
CA MET A 197 17.26 3.70 -16.45
C MET A 197 16.24 3.64 -17.59
N PRO A 198 16.17 2.51 -18.32
CA PRO A 198 15.12 2.31 -19.31
C PRO A 198 13.75 2.19 -18.63
N GLY A 199 12.74 2.82 -19.23
CA GLY A 199 11.34 2.69 -18.84
C GLY A 199 10.72 1.36 -19.23
N ALA A 200 9.47 1.15 -18.82
CA ALA A 200 8.64 0.05 -19.32
C ALA A 200 8.29 0.24 -20.81
N ASP A 201 8.07 -0.85 -21.52
CA ASP A 201 7.73 -0.83 -22.93
C ASP A 201 6.39 -0.11 -23.16
N GLY A 202 6.40 0.85 -24.09
CA GLY A 202 5.23 1.63 -24.46
C GLY A 202 4.75 2.62 -23.40
N VAL A 203 5.57 2.90 -22.37
CA VAL A 203 5.25 3.85 -21.31
C VAL A 203 6.06 5.12 -21.46
N GLU A 204 5.39 6.28 -21.43
CA GLU A 204 6.06 7.58 -21.44
C GLU A 204 6.46 7.99 -20.02
N TYR A 205 7.63 8.60 -19.88
CA TYR A 205 8.14 9.08 -18.60
C TYR A 205 8.41 10.58 -18.60
N ALA A 206 8.06 11.26 -17.52
CA ALA A 206 8.31 12.68 -17.31
C ALA A 206 9.19 12.93 -16.08
N PRO A 207 10.07 13.94 -16.08
CA PRO A 207 10.90 14.26 -14.94
C PRO A 207 10.07 14.90 -13.81
N VAL A 208 10.22 14.38 -12.59
CA VAL A 208 9.62 14.92 -11.36
C VAL A 208 10.64 14.89 -10.22
N MET A 209 10.34 15.57 -9.11
CA MET A 209 11.15 15.46 -7.89
C MET A 209 10.56 14.37 -7.01
N GLY A 210 11.37 13.36 -6.69
CA GLY A 210 10.91 12.21 -5.92
C GLY A 210 12.05 11.46 -5.25
N ARG A 211 11.72 10.31 -4.67
CA ARG A 211 12.68 9.43 -4.02
C ARG A 211 12.46 8.00 -4.51
N LEU A 212 13.53 7.33 -4.89
CA LEU A 212 13.50 5.98 -5.47
C LEU A 212 13.54 4.85 -4.43
N ARG A 213 13.91 5.18 -3.19
CA ARG A 213 14.18 4.23 -2.09
C ARG A 213 13.62 4.77 -0.78
N GLN A 214 13.39 3.88 0.17
CA GLN A 214 12.98 4.27 1.52
C GLN A 214 14.05 5.10 2.26
N PRO A 215 13.65 5.84 3.32
CA PRO A 215 12.29 6.24 3.67
C PRO A 215 11.67 7.23 2.66
N TYR A 216 10.59 6.82 1.99
CA TYR A 216 9.95 7.58 0.90
C TYR A 216 9.37 8.94 1.32
N TRP A 217 9.11 9.14 2.61
CA TRP A 217 8.50 10.35 3.16
C TRP A 217 9.52 11.46 3.47
N ASP A 218 10.81 11.15 3.50
CA ASP A 218 11.84 12.11 3.87
C ASP A 218 12.28 12.94 2.64
N LYS A 219 11.88 14.21 2.68
CA LYS A 219 12.05 15.20 1.62
C LYS A 219 13.51 15.63 1.43
N ALA A 220 14.40 15.41 2.40
CA ALA A 220 15.81 15.77 2.29
C ALA A 220 16.53 15.01 1.15
N HIS A 221 16.01 13.85 0.77
CA HIS A 221 16.60 12.96 -0.23
C HIS A 221 15.90 13.01 -1.59
N PHE A 222 15.07 14.03 -1.83
CA PHE A 222 14.38 14.19 -3.11
C PHE A 222 15.37 14.61 -4.19
N HIS A 223 15.30 13.94 -5.32
CA HIS A 223 16.14 14.19 -6.49
C HIS A 223 15.29 14.03 -7.77
N PRO A 224 15.81 14.49 -8.93
CA PRO A 224 15.13 14.26 -10.20
C PRO A 224 14.98 12.77 -10.49
N VAL A 225 13.74 12.34 -10.75
CA VAL A 225 13.36 10.97 -11.12
C VAL A 225 12.43 11.00 -12.33
N LEU A 226 12.28 9.87 -13.01
CA LEU A 226 11.36 9.68 -14.12
C LEU A 226 10.06 9.04 -13.62
N GLU A 227 8.93 9.72 -13.80
CA GLU A 227 7.60 9.25 -13.48
C GLU A 227 6.84 8.76 -14.72
N PRO A 228 6.20 7.58 -14.69
CA PRO A 228 5.40 7.09 -15.80
C PRO A 228 4.07 7.87 -15.91
N VAL A 229 3.80 8.46 -17.07
CA VAL A 229 2.64 9.35 -17.32
C VAL A 229 1.57 8.75 -18.24
N ARG A 230 1.92 7.81 -19.12
CA ARG A 230 1.01 7.10 -20.03
C ARG A 230 1.44 5.67 -20.22
#